data_AF-A0A355IVQ1-F1
#
_entry.id   AF-A0A355IVQ1-F1
#
_cell.length_a   1.000
_cell.length_b   1.000
_cell.length_c   1.000
_cell.angle_alpha   90.00
_cell.angle_beta   90.00
_cell.angle_gamma   90.00
#
_symmetry.space_group_name_H-M   'P 1'
#
loop_
_entity.id
_entity.type
_entity.pdbx_description
1 polymer ?
#
loop_
_entity_poly.entity_id
_entity_poly.type
_entity_poly.pdbx_seq_one_letter_code
_entity_poly.pdbx_strand_id
1 'polypeptide(L)'
;MNKPEPIRVIAMLNREMKKKNLCIADVARSMNTSHSTVSGSLQRPTIQVHKLLEWCELLQYNFFKEIAEKLPYNDPPDADNSPVIQQQKRIQELEMEVAILKRTLKDLVAPK
;
A
#
# COMPACT_ATOMS: atom_id res chain seq x y z
N MET A 1 13.64 -18.70 17.81
CA MET A 1 13.14 -17.75 16.78
C MET A 1 11.70 -18.11 16.48
N ASN A 2 10.76 -17.20 16.72
CA ASN A 2 9.38 -17.38 16.27
C ASN A 2 9.37 -17.37 14.74
N LYS A 3 8.89 -18.46 14.12
CA LYS A 3 8.75 -18.55 12.67
C LYS A 3 7.66 -17.53 12.25
N PRO A 4 7.94 -16.58 11.34
CA PRO A 4 6.93 -15.66 10.87
C PRO A 4 5.77 -16.46 10.26
N GLU A 5 4.54 -16.05 10.56
CA GLU A 5 3.34 -16.71 10.04
C GLU A 5 3.39 -16.69 8.50
N PRO A 6 3.09 -17.82 7.82
CA PRO A 6 3.17 -17.86 6.37
C PRO A 6 2.18 -16.88 5.74
N ILE A 7 2.68 -15.99 4.88
CA ILE A 7 1.84 -15.03 4.16
C ILE A 7 0.95 -15.79 3.17
N ARG A 8 -0.36 -15.85 3.45
CA ARG A 8 -1.35 -16.56 2.63
C ARG A 8 -1.89 -15.67 1.52
N VAL A 9 -1.09 -15.43 0.49
CA VAL A 9 -1.43 -14.52 -0.63
C VAL A 9 -2.76 -14.89 -1.30
N ILE A 10 -3.02 -16.17 -1.53
CA ILE A 10 -4.29 -16.63 -2.14
C ILE A 10 -5.51 -16.29 -1.28
N ALA A 11 -5.39 -16.35 0.05
CA ALA A 11 -6.49 -15.97 0.93
C ALA A 11 -6.81 -14.47 0.80
N MET A 12 -5.78 -13.63 0.58
CA MET A 12 -5.95 -12.20 0.31
C MET A 12 -6.64 -11.98 -1.03
N LEU A 13 -6.27 -12.71 -2.09
CA LEU A 13 -6.95 -12.65 -3.40
C LEU A 13 -8.43 -13.02 -3.27
N ASN A 14 -8.74 -14.17 -2.65
CA ASN A 14 -10.12 -14.63 -2.47
C ASN A 14 -10.95 -13.63 -1.64
N ARG A 15 -10.35 -13.00 -0.62
CA ARG A 15 -10.99 -11.95 0.18
C ARG A 15 -11.38 -10.75 -0.68
N GLU A 16 -10.46 -10.24 -1.51
CA GLU A 16 -10.73 -9.08 -2.36
C GLU A 16 -11.69 -9.40 -3.52
N MET A 17 -11.60 -10.60 -4.11
CA MET A 17 -12.59 -11.08 -5.08
C MET A 17 -14.00 -11.10 -4.48
N LYS A 18 -14.15 -11.63 -3.27
CA LYS A 18 -15.43 -11.67 -2.57
C LYS A 18 -15.98 -10.29 -2.26
N LYS A 19 -15.13 -9.35 -1.82
CA LYS A 19 -15.53 -7.95 -1.57
C LYS A 19 -16.06 -7.27 -2.83
N LYS A 20 -15.50 -7.60 -4.00
CA LYS A 20 -15.91 -7.05 -5.30
C LYS A 20 -16.99 -7.86 -6.01
N ASN A 21 -17.52 -8.91 -5.37
CA ASN A 21 -18.50 -9.84 -5.96
C ASN A 21 -18.04 -10.44 -7.31
N LEU A 22 -16.74 -10.69 -7.45
CA LEU A 22 -16.17 -11.26 -8.68
C LEU A 22 -16.12 -12.78 -8.57
N CYS A 23 -16.64 -13.46 -9.59
CA CYS A 23 -16.47 -14.90 -9.75
C CYS A 23 -15.25 -15.24 -10.63
N ILE A 24 -14.85 -16.51 -10.65
CA ILE A 24 -13.72 -17.00 -11.46
C ILE A 24 -13.94 -16.68 -12.95
N ALA A 25 -15.18 -16.75 -13.44
CA ALA A 25 -15.51 -16.43 -14.82
C ALA A 25 -15.38 -14.93 -15.14
N ASP A 26 -15.60 -14.04 -14.17
CA ASP A 26 -15.39 -12.59 -14.33
C ASP A 26 -13.89 -12.30 -14.45
N VAL A 27 -13.11 -12.90 -13.55
CA VAL A 27 -11.65 -12.76 -13.56
C VAL A 27 -11.06 -13.33 -14.85
N ALA A 28 -11.49 -14.51 -15.28
CA ALA A 28 -11.01 -15.15 -16.50
C ALA A 28 -11.26 -14.26 -17.73
N ARG A 29 -12.45 -13.65 -17.81
CA ARG A 29 -12.79 -12.68 -18.86
C ARG A 29 -11.92 -11.43 -18.79
N SER A 30 -11.76 -10.84 -17.62
CA SER A 30 -10.98 -9.60 -17.46
C SER A 30 -9.47 -9.80 -17.69
N MET A 31 -8.95 -10.98 -17.37
CA MET A 31 -7.53 -11.33 -17.58
C MET A 31 -7.25 -11.97 -18.95
N ASN A 32 -8.26 -12.09 -19.81
CA ASN A 32 -8.17 -12.78 -21.10
C ASN A 32 -7.51 -14.17 -20.98
N THR A 33 -7.92 -14.95 -19.98
CA THR A 33 -7.35 -16.26 -19.68
C THR A 33 -8.43 -17.31 -19.47
N SER A 34 -8.04 -18.59 -19.45
CA SER A 34 -9.00 -19.67 -19.29
C SER A 34 -9.47 -19.81 -17.85
N HIS A 35 -10.71 -20.29 -17.67
CA HIS A 35 -11.27 -20.56 -16.35
C HIS A 35 -10.40 -21.55 -15.54
N SER A 36 -9.84 -22.58 -16.21
CA SER A 36 -8.97 -23.56 -15.56
C SER A 36 -7.64 -22.93 -15.11
N THR A 37 -7.12 -21.96 -15.84
CA THR A 37 -5.93 -21.19 -15.45
C THR A 37 -6.17 -20.40 -14.17
N VAL A 38 -7.28 -19.65 -14.08
CA VAL A 38 -7.62 -18.87 -12.88
C VAL A 38 -7.87 -19.80 -11.69
N SER A 39 -8.67 -20.85 -11.88
CA SER A 39 -8.97 -21.83 -10.83
C SER A 39 -7.70 -22.53 -10.34
N GLY A 40 -6.81 -22.93 -11.25
CA GLY A 40 -5.54 -23.55 -10.89
C GLY A 40 -4.61 -22.59 -10.15
N SER A 41 -4.63 -21.30 -10.51
CA SER A 41 -3.85 -20.28 -9.81
C SER A 41 -4.34 -20.05 -8.38
N LEU A 42 -5.66 -20.10 -8.14
CA LEU A 42 -6.25 -19.93 -6.81
C LEU A 42 -6.14 -21.19 -5.92
N GLN A 43 -5.83 -22.35 -6.49
CA GLN A 43 -5.61 -23.58 -5.72
C GLN A 43 -4.17 -23.75 -5.23
N ARG A 44 -3.20 -23.12 -5.90
CA ARG A 44 -1.79 -23.22 -5.53
C ARG A 44 -1.50 -22.37 -4.30
N PRO A 45 -0.60 -22.79 -3.40
CA PRO A 45 -0.26 -22.00 -2.21
C PRO A 45 0.51 -20.72 -2.53
N THR A 46 1.11 -20.64 -3.71
CA THR A 46 1.96 -19.53 -4.16
C THR A 46 1.47 -18.96 -5.48
N ILE A 47 1.82 -17.70 -5.72
CA ILE A 47 1.55 -17.01 -6.97
C ILE A 47 2.83 -16.33 -7.45
N GLN A 48 3.01 -16.28 -8.77
CA GLN A 48 4.12 -15.55 -9.37
C GLN A 48 3.90 -14.05 -9.24
N VAL A 49 4.96 -13.27 -9.01
CA VAL A 49 4.87 -11.81 -8.80
C VAL A 49 4.20 -11.10 -9.96
N HIS A 50 4.51 -11.48 -11.21
CA HIS A 50 3.86 -10.89 -12.39
C HIS A 50 2.36 -11.15 -12.41
N LYS A 51 1.91 -12.34 -11.98
CA LYS A 51 0.47 -12.60 -11.84
C LYS A 51 -0.13 -11.74 -10.75
N LEU A 52 0.55 -11.60 -9.61
CA LEU A 52 0.06 -10.73 -8.54
C LEU A 52 -0.10 -9.27 -9.00
N LEU A 53 0.75 -8.77 -9.90
CA LEU A 53 0.57 -7.46 -10.55
C LEU A 53 -0.71 -7.40 -11.39
N GLU A 54 -0.96 -8.39 -12.25
CA GLU A 54 -2.22 -8.49 -13.01
C GLU A 54 -3.44 -8.47 -12.06
N TRP A 55 -3.35 -9.16 -10.91
CA TRP A 55 -4.39 -9.14 -9.88
C TRP A 55 -4.52 -7.79 -9.18
N CYS A 56 -3.41 -7.07 -8.91
CA CYS A 56 -3.45 -5.72 -8.36
C CYS A 56 -4.20 -4.77 -9.29
N GLU A 57 -3.93 -4.84 -10.60
CA GLU A 57 -4.59 -4.03 -11.62
C GLU A 57 -6.08 -4.40 -11.73
N LEU A 58 -6.40 -5.68 -11.81
CA LEU A 58 -7.78 -6.15 -11.90
C LEU A 58 -8.62 -5.75 -10.69
N LEU A 59 -8.08 -5.99 -9.49
CA LEU A 59 -8.79 -5.76 -8.24
C LEU A 59 -8.60 -4.32 -7.75
N GLN A 60 -7.82 -3.49 -8.43
CA GLN A 60 -7.48 -2.13 -8.01
C GLN A 60 -7.07 -2.10 -6.52
N TYR A 61 -6.20 -3.04 -6.13
CA TYR A 61 -5.79 -3.26 -4.75
C TYR A 61 -4.30 -3.58 -4.68
N ASN A 62 -3.55 -2.86 -3.83
CA ASN A 62 -2.11 -3.04 -3.70
C ASN A 62 -1.78 -4.17 -2.71
N PHE A 63 -1.72 -5.41 -3.21
CA PHE A 63 -1.34 -6.58 -2.41
C PHE A 63 0.09 -6.48 -1.86
N PHE A 64 1.01 -5.82 -2.58
CA PHE A 64 2.41 -5.69 -2.13
C PHE A 64 2.52 -4.88 -0.85
N LYS A 65 1.69 -3.85 -0.66
CA LYS A 65 1.65 -3.08 0.58
C LYS A 65 1.22 -3.93 1.78
N GLU A 66 0.15 -4.71 1.63
CA GLU A 66 -0.30 -5.60 2.72
C GLU A 66 0.71 -6.74 2.99
N ILE A 67 1.42 -7.21 1.96
CA ILE A 67 2.52 -8.17 2.13
C ILE A 67 3.68 -7.52 2.89
N ALA A 68 4.07 -6.30 2.52
CA ALA A 68 5.16 -5.57 3.16
C ALA A 68 4.91 -5.36 4.67
N GLU A 69 3.69 -5.01 5.06
CA GLU A 69 3.29 -4.86 6.47
C GLU A 69 3.46 -6.14 7.31
N LYS A 70 3.48 -7.32 6.66
CA LYS A 70 3.66 -8.62 7.33
C LYS A 70 5.11 -9.10 7.32
N LEU A 71 5.98 -8.45 6.57
CA LEU A 71 7.39 -8.81 6.48
C LEU A 71 8.16 -8.17 7.65
N PRO A 72 8.96 -8.95 8.42
CA PRO A 72 9.73 -8.43 9.54
C PRO A 72 11.06 -7.79 9.08
N TYR A 73 11.07 -7.19 7.89
CA TYR A 73 12.25 -6.60 7.28
C TYR A 73 12.07 -5.09 7.18
N ASN A 74 13.16 -4.35 7.33
CA ASN A 74 13.12 -2.91 7.14
C ASN A 74 12.83 -2.59 5.68
N ASP A 75 12.10 -1.49 5.46
CA ASP A 75 11.94 -0.93 4.13
C ASP A 75 13.30 -0.61 3.52
N PRO A 76 13.44 -0.69 2.19
CA PRO A 76 14.60 -0.11 1.52
C PRO A 76 14.69 1.37 1.91
N PRO A 77 15.89 1.94 2.01
CA PRO A 77 16.04 3.36 2.31
C PRO A 77 15.18 4.16 1.33
N ASP A 78 14.29 5.00 1.88
CA ASP A 78 13.44 5.89 1.09
C ASP A 78 14.33 6.64 0.10
N ALA A 79 13.96 6.65 -1.17
CA ALA A 79 14.51 7.67 -2.06
C ALA A 79 14.11 9.03 -1.47
N ASP A 80 15.05 9.98 -1.36
CA ASP A 80 14.88 11.32 -0.78
C ASP A 80 13.64 12.11 -1.29
N ASN A 81 12.96 11.61 -2.33
CA ASN A 81 11.75 12.15 -2.92
C ASN A 81 10.45 11.48 -2.47
N SER A 82 10.45 10.70 -1.38
CA SER A 82 9.20 10.10 -0.87
C SER A 82 8.21 11.23 -0.53
N PRO A 83 6.91 11.13 -0.90
CA PRO A 83 5.92 12.16 -0.59
C PRO A 83 5.85 12.47 0.91
N VAL A 84 6.16 11.49 1.76
CA VAL A 84 6.19 11.64 3.22
C VAL A 84 7.35 12.54 3.65
N ILE A 85 8.55 12.37 3.09
CA ILE A 85 9.72 13.23 3.37
C ILE A 85 9.44 14.66 2.87
N GLN A 86 8.87 14.81 1.68
CA GLN A 86 8.51 16.12 1.14
C GLN A 86 7.42 16.81 1.99
N GLN A 87 6.42 16.06 2.44
CA GLN A 87 5.36 16.58 3.33
C GLN A 87 5.92 16.95 4.71
N GLN A 88 6.81 16.15 5.29
CA GLN A 88 7.47 16.45 6.56
C GLN A 88 8.30 17.72 6.46
N LYS A 89 9.07 17.89 5.38
CA LYS A 89 9.81 19.13 5.12
C LYS A 89 8.88 20.34 5.03
N ARG A 90 7.75 20.19 4.32
CA ARG A 90 6.76 21.29 4.19
C ARG A 90 6.09 21.63 5.52
N ILE A 91 5.79 20.63 6.35
CA ILE A 91 5.24 20.84 7.70
C ILE A 91 6.25 21.61 8.55
N GLN A 92 7.52 21.21 8.52
CA GLN A 92 8.58 21.87 9.29
C GLN A 92 8.76 23.34 8.88
N GLU A 93 8.71 23.65 7.58
CA GLU A 93 8.75 25.03 7.07
C GLU A 93 7.57 25.85 7.59
N LEU A 94 6.35 25.31 7.51
CA LEU A 94 5.13 25.99 7.97
C LEU A 94 5.12 26.19 9.49
N GLU A 95 5.59 25.22 10.26
CA GLU A 95 5.73 25.34 11.71
C GLU A 95 6.71 26.45 12.09
N MET A 96 7.82 26.58 11.35
CA MET A 96 8.78 27.66 11.56
C MET A 96 8.18 29.03 11.23
N GLU A 97 7.44 29.14 10.12
CA GLU A 97 6.76 30.39 9.75
C GLU A 97 5.72 30.79 10.80
N VAL A 98 4.90 29.86 11.26
CA VAL A 98 3.92 30.10 12.34
C VAL A 98 4.59 30.53 13.63
N ALA A 99 5.73 29.93 13.99
CA ALA A 99 6.48 30.31 15.19
C ALA A 99 7.01 31.75 15.10
N ILE A 100 7.54 32.15 13.93
CA ILE A 100 8.02 33.51 13.69
C ILE A 100 6.83 34.49 13.73
N LEU A 101 5.75 34.22 13.00
CA LEU A 101 4.57 35.08 12.96
C LEU A 101 3.96 35.29 14.35
N LYS A 102 3.82 34.21 15.14
CA LYS A 102 3.33 34.31 16.52
C LYS A 102 4.22 35.17 17.40
N ARG A 103 5.54 35.07 17.24
CA ARG A 103 6.51 35.89 17.98
C ARG A 103 6.41 37.36 17.57
N THR A 104 6.39 37.66 16.27
CA THR A 104 6.24 39.04 15.76
C THR A 104 4.94 39.67 16.20
N LEU A 105 3.82 38.94 16.14
CA LEU A 105 2.53 39.43 16.64
C LEU A 105 2.58 39.70 18.14
N LYS A 106 3.19 38.82 18.93
CA LYS A 106 3.36 39.03 20.37
C LYS A 106 4.18 40.28 20.66
N ASP A 107 5.25 40.50 19.91
CA ASP A 107 6.13 41.67 20.05
C ASP A 107 5.41 42.98 19.63
N LEU A 108 4.49 42.93 18.65
CA LEU A 108 3.68 44.07 18.21
C LEU A 108 2.50 44.39 19.13
N VAL A 109 1.93 43.38 19.80
CA VAL A 109 0.78 43.53 20.71
C VAL A 109 1.22 43.76 22.16
N ALA A 110 2.50 43.54 22.48
CA ALA A 110 3.05 43.85 23.79
C ALA A 110 2.99 45.39 24.04
N PRO A 111 2.29 45.85 25.09
CA PRO A 111 2.24 47.27 25.41
C PRO A 111 3.65 47.77 25.80
N LYS A 112 4.00 48.97 25.34
CA LYS A 112 5.21 49.70 25.76
C LYS A 112 5.17 50.05 27.23
#